data_AF-A0A847Z1S8-F1
#
_entry.id   AF-A0A847Z1S8-F1
#
_cell.length_a   1.000
_cell.length_b   1.000
_cell.length_c   1.000
_cell.angle_alpha   90.00
_cell.angle_beta   90.00
_cell.angle_gamma   90.00
#
_symmetry.space_group_name_H-M   'P 1'
#
loop_
_entity.id
_entity.type
_entity.pdbx_description
1 polymer ?
#
loop_
_entity_poly.entity_id
_entity_poly.type
_entity_poly.pdbx_seq_one_letter_code
_entity_poly.pdbx_strand_id
1 'polypeptide(L)' 'MSNLPFDVGDRVINLTAELHDWPDKKGVVAKVDGGQFLVRYDDSGNERWKQYINLRLSNA' A
#
# COMPACT_ATOMS: atom_id res chain seq x y z
N MET A 1 -6.33 -15.08 -11.29
CA MET A 1 -5.66 -13.79 -11.50
C MET A 1 -6.65 -12.70 -11.11
N SER A 2 -6.42 -12.02 -10.00
CA SER A 2 -7.25 -10.89 -9.57
C SER A 2 -7.09 -9.76 -10.58
N ASN A 3 -8.19 -9.24 -11.13
CA ASN A 3 -8.19 -8.09 -12.04
C ASN A 3 -8.01 -6.76 -11.26
N LEU A 4 -7.23 -6.80 -10.19
CA LEU A 4 -7.00 -5.69 -9.28
C LEU A 4 -5.67 -5.03 -9.64
N PRO A 5 -5.57 -3.71 -9.46
CA PRO A 5 -4.44 -2.93 -9.98
C PRO A 5 -3.09 -3.23 -9.30
N PHE A 6 -3.08 -3.91 -8.15
CA PHE A 6 -1.87 -4.35 -7.45
C PHE A 6 -2.05 -5.77 -6.93
N ASP A 7 -0.95 -6.50 -6.82
CA ASP A 7 -0.88 -7.84 -6.25
C ASP A 7 -0.13 -7.83 -4.90
N VAL A 8 -0.29 -8.92 -4.13
CA VAL A 8 0.48 -9.10 -2.89
C VAL A 8 1.96 -9.18 -3.22
N GLY A 9 2.77 -8.38 -2.50
CA GLY A 9 4.21 -8.22 -2.74
C GLY A 9 4.58 -6.96 -3.53
N ASP A 10 3.60 -6.28 -4.14
CA ASP A 10 3.87 -5.04 -4.87
C ASP A 10 4.32 -3.93 -3.94
N ARG A 11 5.37 -3.21 -4.36
CA ARG A 11 5.83 -2.00 -3.70
C ARG A 11 5.00 -0.83 -4.16
N VAL A 12 4.42 -0.10 -3.20
CA VAL A 12 3.53 1.02 -3.45
C VAL A 12 3.95 2.27 -2.68
N ILE A 13 3.53 3.42 -3.18
CA ILE A 13 3.68 4.74 -2.58
C ILE A 13 2.29 5.25 -2.20
N ASN A 14 2.13 5.73 -0.97
CA ASN A 14 0.96 6.45 -0.53
C ASN A 14 0.95 7.87 -1.09
N LEU A 15 -0.14 8.22 -1.74
CA LEU A 15 -0.36 9.55 -2.31
C LEU A 15 -1.11 10.49 -1.35
N THR A 16 -1.67 9.98 -0.24
CA THR A 16 -2.44 10.83 0.67
C THR A 16 -1.53 11.71 1.54
N ALA A 17 -1.97 12.96 1.75
CA ALA A 17 -1.33 13.94 2.62
C ALA A 17 -1.51 13.64 4.13
N GLU A 18 -2.17 12.52 4.49
CA GLU A 18 -2.24 11.99 5.86
C GLU A 18 -0.88 11.41 6.26
N LEU A 19 0.11 12.30 6.31
CA LEU A 19 1.53 12.03 6.37
C LEU A 19 2.06 11.85 7.80
N HIS A 20 1.18 11.92 8.80
CA HIS A 20 1.64 11.90 10.19
C HIS A 20 2.01 10.48 10.67
N ASP A 21 1.38 9.44 10.12
CA ASP A 21 1.55 8.05 10.58
C ASP A 21 2.28 7.13 9.59
N TRP A 22 2.66 7.65 8.41
CA TRP A 22 3.35 6.88 7.37
C TRP A 22 4.65 7.59 6.96
N PRO A 23 5.76 7.33 7.69
CA PRO A 23 6.99 8.11 7.57
C PRO A 23 7.62 8.02 6.18
N ASP A 24 7.69 6.81 5.60
CA ASP A 24 8.44 6.59 4.36
C ASP A 24 7.61 6.78 3.08
N LYS A 25 6.29 7.01 3.22
CA LYS A 25 5.27 6.97 2.15
C LYS A 25 5.32 5.73 1.26
N LYS A 26 6.20 4.76 1.54
CA LYS A 26 6.40 3.53 0.79
C LYS A 26 5.92 2.35 1.62
N GLY A 27 5.46 1.31 0.95
CA GLY A 27 5.06 0.08 1.60
C GLY A 27 4.92 -1.06 0.62
N VAL A 28 4.57 -2.22 1.15
CA VAL A 28 4.35 -3.45 0.39
C VAL A 28 2.92 -3.93 0.61
N VAL A 29 2.24 -4.30 -0.46
CA VAL A 29 0.89 -4.90 -0.37
C VAL A 29 1.01 -6.26 0.32
N ALA A 30 0.43 -6.37 1.51
CA ALA A 30 0.38 -7.59 2.31
C ALA A 30 -0.88 -8.42 2.02
N LYS A 31 -1.99 -7.76 1.67
CA LYS A 31 -3.26 -8.41 1.35
C LYS A 31 -4.09 -7.54 0.40
N VAL A 32 -4.88 -8.20 -0.43
CA VAL A 32 -5.87 -7.57 -1.32
C VAL A 32 -7.26 -8.09 -0.98
N ASP A 33 -8.22 -7.19 -0.79
CA ASP A 33 -9.62 -7.54 -0.50
C ASP A 33 -10.57 -6.50 -1.12
N GLY A 34 -11.40 -6.92 -2.07
CA GLY A 34 -12.47 -6.07 -2.63
C GLY A 34 -12.04 -4.70 -3.19
N GLY A 35 -10.80 -4.54 -3.67
CA GLY A 35 -10.25 -3.25 -4.15
C GLY A 35 -9.63 -2.37 -3.06
N GLN A 36 -9.54 -2.89 -1.83
CA GLN A 36 -8.70 -2.37 -0.77
C GLN A 36 -7.41 -3.19 -0.67
N PHE A 37 -6.35 -2.51 -0.23
CA PHE A 37 -5.01 -3.04 -0.14
C PHE A 37 -4.51 -2.81 1.29
N LEU A 38 -4.18 -3.89 1.98
CA LEU A 38 -3.47 -3.81 3.25
C LEU A 38 -2.00 -3.58 2.92
N VAL A 39 -1.44 -2.45 3.35
CA VAL A 39 -0.06 -2.09 3.07
C VAL A 39 0.73 -2.11 4.36
N ARG A 40 1.83 -2.88 4.38
CA ARG A 40 2.87 -2.78 5.39
C ARG A 40 3.82 -1.67 5.02
N TYR A 41 4.01 -0.71 5.90
CA TYR A 41 4.77 0.49 5.59
C TYR A 41 6.06 0.67 6.38
N ASP A 42 6.31 -0.21 7.35
CA ASP A 42 7.59 -0.29 8.05
C ASP A 42 7.92 -1.74 8.44
N ASP A 43 9.17 -1.96 8.86
CA ASP A 43 9.67 -3.27 9.30
C ASP A 43 9.20 -3.63 10.71
N SER A 44 8.61 -2.68 11.45
CA SER A 44 7.99 -2.90 12.76
C SER A 44 6.68 -3.68 12.66
N GLY A 45 6.21 -3.96 11.44
CA GLY A 45 4.98 -4.70 11.18
C GLY A 45 3.73 -3.82 11.24
N ASN A 46 3.87 -2.50 11.17
CA ASN A 46 2.71 -1.63 11.12
C ASN A 46 2.06 -1.71 9.72
N GLU A 47 0.75 -1.90 9.72
CA GLU A 47 -0.04 -2.14 8.50
C GLU A 47 -1.32 -1.29 8.50
N ARG A 48 -1.71 -0.78 7.34
CA ARG A 48 -2.97 -0.04 7.17
C ARG A 48 -3.68 -0.36 5.87
N TRP A 49 -5.00 -0.42 5.93
CA TRP A 49 -5.85 -0.54 4.75
C TRP A 49 -5.89 0.76 3.96
N LYS A 50 -5.75 0.65 2.64
CA LYS A 50 -5.76 1.77 1.71
C LYS A 50 -6.56 1.42 0.46
N GLN A 51 -7.21 2.42 -0.12
CA GLN A 51 -7.88 2.31 -1.40
C GLN A 51 -6.87 2.49 -2.54
N TYR A 52 -7.15 1.90 -3.70
CA TYR A 52 -6.33 2.06 -4.91
C TYR A 52 -5.98 3.53 -5.23
N ILE A 53 -6.94 4.45 -5.14
CA ILE A 53 -6.76 5.87 -5.45
C ILE A 53 -5.68 6.55 -4.59
N ASN A 54 -5.37 5.95 -3.44
CA ASN A 54 -4.38 6.44 -2.50
C ASN A 54 -2.99 5.85 -2.76
N LEU A 55 -2.84 4.92 -3.70
CA LEU A 55 -1.62 4.16 -3.92
C LEU A 55 -1.12 4.29 -5.36
N ARG A 56 0.19 4.20 -5.52
CA ARG A 56 0.87 4.12 -6.82
C ARG A 56 1.98 3.09 -6.75
N LEU A 57 2.21 2.31 -7.81
CA LEU A 57 3.40 1.45 -7.88
C LEU A 57 4.69 2.26 -7.71
N SER A 58 5.57 1.77 -6.84
CA SER A 58 6.93 2.28 -6.71
C SER A 58 7.80 1.62 -7.77
N ASN A 59 8.19 2.37 -8.79
CA ASN A 59 9.33 1.96 -9.62
C ASN A 59 10.56 1.99 -8.71
N ALA A 60 11.17 0.83 -8.49
CA ALA A 60 12.43 0.71 -7.75
C ALA A 60 13.55 1.50 -8.45
#